data_AF-Q2RQP3-F1
#
_entry.id   AF-Q2RQP3-F1
#
_cell.length_a   1.000
_cell.length_b   1.000
_cell.length_c   1.000
_cell.angle_alpha   90.00
_cell.angle_beta   90.00
_cell.angle_gamma   90.00
#
_symmetry.space_group_name_H-M   'P 1'
#
loop_
_entity.id
_entity.type
_entity.pdbx_description
1 polymer ?
#
loop_
_entity_poly.entity_id
_entity_poly.type
_entity_poly.pdbx_seq_one_letter_code
_entity_poly.pdbx_strand_id
1 'polypeptide(L)'
;MSPMGDKNDGADFSMICSASSIGERLGGGAATDELARLAALHAYRVLDTLPEVAFDRVTRLAALILDVPIALISLVDRDRQWFKSRRGVDVDEMPRAIAFCDHAIRGTDILVVNDPTSALPR
;
A
#
# COMPACT_ATOMS: atom_id res chain seq x y z
N MET A 1 -41.20 -6.63 -3.16
CA MET A 1 -40.67 -5.53 -3.98
C MET A 1 -40.33 -4.39 -3.03
N SER A 2 -39.19 -4.49 -2.35
CA SER A 2 -38.69 -3.44 -1.44
C SER A 2 -37.67 -2.60 -2.20
N PRO A 3 -37.61 -1.28 -1.96
CA PRO A 3 -36.93 -0.36 -2.85
C PRO A 3 -35.42 -0.47 -2.69
N MET A 4 -34.76 -0.37 -3.84
CA MET A 4 -33.32 -0.24 -4.02
C MET A 4 -32.83 0.90 -3.12
N GLY A 5 -32.17 0.54 -2.02
CA GLY A 5 -31.49 1.48 -1.14
C GLY A 5 -30.31 2.12 -1.86
N ASP A 6 -30.24 3.43 -1.73
CA ASP A 6 -29.22 4.35 -2.19
C ASP A 6 -27.79 3.82 -1.92
N LYS A 7 -27.02 3.52 -2.98
CA LYS A 7 -25.62 3.09 -2.89
C LYS A 7 -24.69 4.31 -2.98
N ASN A 8 -24.84 5.25 -2.07
CA ASN A 8 -23.95 6.40 -1.99
C ASN A 8 -23.77 6.93 -0.56
N ASP A 9 -23.57 5.99 0.36
CA ASP A 9 -22.99 6.21 1.67
C ASP A 9 -21.46 6.22 1.51
N GLY A 10 -20.87 7.38 1.83
CA GLY A 10 -19.48 7.71 1.57
C GLY A 10 -18.52 6.58 1.92
N ALA A 11 -17.66 6.24 0.95
CA ALA A 11 -16.59 5.28 1.15
C ALA A 11 -15.80 5.65 2.40
N ASP A 12 -16.00 4.87 3.46
CA ASP A 12 -15.09 4.77 4.60
C ASP A 12 -13.75 4.26 4.03
N PHE A 13 -12.94 5.18 3.51
CA PHE A 13 -11.60 4.92 3.03
C PHE A 13 -10.67 4.75 4.23
N SER A 14 -10.94 3.72 5.04
CA SER A 14 -9.97 3.24 6.03
C SER A 14 -8.83 2.60 5.26
N MET A 15 -7.71 3.31 5.16
CA MET A 15 -6.51 2.77 4.54
C MET A 15 -5.76 1.96 5.59
N ILE A 16 -5.81 0.63 5.43
CA ILE A 16 -5.02 -0.30 6.22
C ILE A 16 -3.75 -0.62 5.43
N CYS A 17 -2.61 -0.17 5.95
CA CYS A 17 -1.30 -0.55 5.42
C CYS A 17 -0.65 -1.54 6.37
N SER A 18 -0.38 -2.75 5.88
CA SER A 18 0.45 -3.72 6.58
C SER A 18 1.90 -3.56 6.12
N ALA A 19 2.82 -3.31 7.05
CA ALA A 19 4.24 -3.28 6.78
C ALA A 19 4.84 -4.68 7.00
N SER A 20 5.18 -5.38 5.92
CA SER A 20 6.02 -6.58 6.02
C SER A 20 7.46 -6.20 5.73
N SER A 21 8.19 -5.83 6.77
CA SER A 21 9.64 -5.72 6.73
C SER A 21 10.24 -7.12 6.56
N ILE A 22 10.57 -7.49 5.33
CA ILE A 22 11.39 -8.67 5.02
C ILE A 22 12.87 -8.36 5.27
N GLY A 23 13.25 -8.26 6.54
CA GLY A 23 14.63 -8.05 7.00
C GLY A 23 14.73 -7.91 8.51
N GLU A 24 15.53 -8.76 9.16
CA GLU A 24 15.94 -8.58 10.56
C GLU A 24 16.78 -7.31 10.70
N ARG A 25 16.50 -6.54 11.76
CA ARG A 25 17.15 -5.25 12.03
C ARG A 25 18.64 -5.43 12.33
N LEU A 26 19.50 -5.12 11.37
CA LEU A 26 20.90 -4.79 11.65
C LEU A 26 20.94 -3.33 12.10
N GLY A 27 21.37 -3.08 13.34
CA GLY A 27 21.39 -1.74 13.93
C GLY A 27 22.26 -0.75 13.15
N GLY A 28 21.62 0.09 12.34
CA GLY A 28 22.17 1.27 11.67
C GLY A 28 21.29 2.49 11.95
N GLY A 29 21.81 3.70 11.72
CA GLY A 29 20.98 4.91 11.79
C GLY A 29 19.91 4.91 10.69
N ALA A 30 18.84 5.69 10.86
CA ALA A 30 17.66 5.70 9.96
C ALA A 30 17.98 5.87 8.46
N ALA A 31 19.04 6.59 8.11
CA ALA A 31 19.50 6.74 6.72
C ALA A 31 20.20 5.48 6.16
N THR A 32 20.95 4.75 7.01
CA THR A 32 21.57 3.47 6.66
C THR A 32 20.51 2.39 6.50
N ASP A 33 19.50 2.39 7.37
CA ASP A 33 18.38 1.44 7.33
C ASP A 33 17.56 1.60 6.04
N GLU A 34 17.29 2.84 5.61
CA GLU A 34 16.56 3.09 4.36
C GLU A 34 17.35 2.68 3.12
N LEU A 35 18.66 2.93 3.09
CA LEU A 35 19.51 2.48 1.98
C LEU A 35 19.53 0.95 1.89
N ALA A 36 19.61 0.25 3.02
CA ALA A 36 19.55 -1.20 3.07
C ALA A 36 18.19 -1.74 2.60
N ARG A 37 17.08 -1.10 3.00
CA ARG A 37 15.73 -1.45 2.56
C ARG A 37 15.57 -1.31 1.04
N LEU A 38 16.05 -0.20 0.46
CA LEU A 38 16.02 0.02 -0.99
C LEU A 38 16.89 -1.00 -1.74
N ALA A 39 18.09 -1.29 -1.23
CA ALA A 39 18.96 -2.31 -1.81
C ALA A 39 18.29 -3.69 -1.80
N ALA A 40 17.62 -4.06 -0.70
CA ALA A 40 16.84 -5.29 -0.61
C ALA A 40 15.68 -5.31 -1.63
N LEU A 41 14.91 -4.23 -1.74
CA LEU A 41 13.83 -4.11 -2.73
C LEU A 41 14.34 -4.33 -4.16
N HIS A 42 15.44 -3.68 -4.53
CA HIS A 42 16.02 -3.79 -5.88
C HIS A 42 16.59 -5.20 -6.15
N ALA A 43 17.10 -5.88 -5.12
CA ALA A 43 17.60 -7.25 -5.25
C ALA A 43 16.50 -8.26 -5.65
N TYR A 44 15.24 -8.02 -5.29
CA TYR A 44 14.11 -8.86 -5.72
C TYR A 44 13.75 -8.71 -7.20
N ARG A 45 14.22 -7.66 -7.88
CA ARG A 45 13.95 -7.38 -9.31
C ARG A 45 12.46 -7.43 -9.67
N VAL A 46 11.61 -6.97 -8.75
CA VAL A 46 10.15 -7.04 -8.85
C VAL A 46 9.52 -5.73 -9.33
N LEU A 47 10.22 -4.59 -9.19
CA LEU A 47 9.77 -3.30 -9.71
C LEU A 47 9.71 -3.30 -11.23
N ASP A 48 8.74 -2.58 -11.80
CA ASP A 48 8.54 -2.39 -13.25
C ASP A 48 8.40 -3.70 -14.05
N THR A 49 7.99 -4.77 -13.38
CA THR A 49 7.72 -6.07 -14.01
C THR A 49 6.25 -6.19 -14.38
N LEU A 50 5.95 -7.12 -15.29
CA LEU A 50 4.57 -7.41 -15.68
C LEU A 50 3.72 -7.87 -14.48
N PRO A 51 2.39 -7.68 -14.55
CA PRO A 51 1.46 -8.23 -13.57
C PRO A 51 1.62 -9.74 -13.44
N GLU A 52 1.48 -10.26 -12.21
CA GLU A 52 1.52 -11.69 -11.96
C GLU A 52 0.27 -12.15 -11.20
N VAL A 53 -0.33 -13.23 -11.70
CA VAL A 53 -1.58 -13.81 -11.18
C VAL A 53 -1.51 -14.12 -9.68
N ALA A 54 -0.32 -14.43 -9.15
CA ALA A 54 -0.14 -14.69 -7.73
C ALA A 54 -0.43 -13.45 -6.87
N PHE A 55 0.11 -12.28 -7.22
CA PHE A 55 -0.14 -11.03 -6.51
C PHE A 55 -1.59 -10.55 -6.70
N ASP A 56 -2.15 -10.73 -7.91
CA ASP A 56 -3.55 -10.36 -8.20
C ASP A 56 -4.57 -11.18 -7.41
N ARG A 57 -4.25 -12.45 -7.13
CA ARG A 57 -5.09 -13.27 -6.24
C ARG A 57 -5.11 -12.71 -4.82
N VAL A 58 -3.99 -12.20 -4.33
CA VAL A 58 -3.88 -11.62 -2.97
C VAL A 58 -4.68 -10.34 -2.86
N THR A 59 -4.51 -9.38 -3.79
CA THR A 59 -5.29 -8.13 -3.76
C THR A 59 -6.78 -8.37 -3.94
N ARG A 60 -7.16 -9.29 -4.83
CA ARG A 60 -8.56 -9.69 -5.00
C ARG A 60 -9.13 -10.31 -3.72
N LEU A 61 -8.39 -11.21 -3.07
CA LEU A 61 -8.85 -11.85 -1.84
C LEU A 61 -8.95 -10.84 -0.69
N ALA A 62 -7.96 -9.95 -0.55
CA ALA A 62 -7.97 -8.90 0.46
C ALA A 62 -9.19 -7.98 0.30
N ALA A 63 -9.47 -7.53 -0.92
CA ALA A 63 -10.66 -6.71 -1.21
C ALA A 63 -11.97 -7.43 -0.85
N LEU A 64 -12.06 -8.73 -1.15
CA LEU A 64 -13.25 -9.55 -0.86
C LEU A 64 -13.44 -9.82 0.63
N ILE A 65 -12.37 -10.15 1.35
CA ILE A 65 -12.44 -10.49 2.79
C ILE A 65 -12.76 -9.25 3.63
N LEU A 66 -12.16 -8.11 3.26
CA LEU A 66 -12.30 -6.86 3.99
C LEU A 66 -13.51 -6.02 3.52
N ASP A 67 -14.21 -6.48 2.47
CA ASP A 67 -15.32 -5.77 1.82
C ASP A 67 -14.97 -4.31 1.45
N VAL A 68 -13.78 -4.12 0.85
CA VAL A 68 -13.27 -2.79 0.48
C VAL A 68 -13.19 -2.61 -1.04
N PRO A 69 -13.43 -1.38 -1.55
CA PRO A 69 -13.39 -1.10 -2.99
C PRO A 69 -11.97 -1.11 -3.57
N ILE A 70 -10.95 -0.90 -2.73
CA ILE A 70 -9.55 -0.77 -3.13
C ILE A 70 -8.66 -1.68 -2.28
N ALA A 71 -7.81 -2.46 -2.92
CA ALA A 71 -6.77 -3.25 -2.28
C ALA A 71 -5.51 -3.29 -3.16
N LEU A 72 -4.34 -3.08 -2.56
CA LEU A 72 -3.08 -2.84 -3.27
C LEU A 72 -1.96 -3.67 -2.66
N ILE A 73 -1.05 -4.15 -3.51
CA ILE A 73 0.30 -4.56 -3.10
C ILE A 73 1.24 -3.47 -3.58
N SER A 74 1.68 -2.65 -2.63
CA SER A 74 2.48 -1.46 -2.87
C SER A 74 3.95 -1.71 -2.51
N LEU A 75 4.85 -1.40 -3.43
CA LEU A 75 6.29 -1.42 -3.22
C LEU A 75 6.80 0.02 -3.14
N VAL A 76 7.45 0.37 -2.03
CA VAL A 76 7.93 1.73 -1.78
C VAL A 76 9.37 1.86 -2.25
N ASP A 77 9.59 2.51 -3.39
CA ASP A 77 10.91 2.82 -3.94
C ASP A 77 11.42 4.17 -3.41
N ARG A 78 12.51 4.70 -3.96
CA ARG A 78 13.14 5.96 -3.51
C ARG A 78 12.17 7.14 -3.53
N ASP A 79 11.50 7.37 -4.65
CA ASP A 79 10.70 8.57 -4.93
C ASP A 79 9.24 8.25 -5.31
N ARG A 80 8.92 6.95 -5.47
CA ARG A 80 7.59 6.48 -5.83
C ARG A 80 7.11 5.32 -4.98
N GLN A 81 5.79 5.18 -4.92
CA GLN A 81 5.10 3.97 -4.53
C GLN A 81 4.58 3.31 -5.80
N TRP A 82 5.08 2.12 -6.11
CA TRP A 82 4.73 1.37 -7.31
C TRP A 82 3.82 0.19 -6.95
N PHE A 83 2.77 -0.04 -7.73
CA PHE A 83 1.76 -1.05 -7.46
C PHE A 83 2.06 -2.35 -8.20
N LYS A 84 2.54 -3.36 -7.48
CA LYS A 84 2.75 -4.71 -8.05
C LYS A 84 1.45 -5.40 -8.41
N SER A 85 0.40 -5.11 -7.64
CA SER A 85 -0.96 -5.50 -7.94
C SER A 85 -1.93 -4.47 -7.37
N ARG A 86 -3.01 -4.22 -8.10
CA ARG A 86 -3.99 -3.19 -7.77
C ARG A 86 -5.40 -3.63 -8.11
N ARG A 87 -6.34 -3.34 -7.21
CA ARG A 87 -7.78 -3.44 -7.46
C ARG A 87 -8.44 -2.12 -7.08
N GLY A 88 -9.35 -1.63 -7.93
CA GLY A 88 -10.13 -0.42 -7.66
C GLY A 88 -9.42 0.90 -8.00
N VAL A 89 -8.22 0.87 -8.58
CA VAL A 89 -7.47 2.05 -9.05
C VAL A 89 -6.85 1.78 -10.42
N ASP A 90 -6.72 2.83 -11.24
CA ASP A 90 -6.21 2.77 -12.63
C ASP A 90 -4.82 3.38 -12.85
N VAL A 91 -4.12 3.70 -11.76
CA VAL A 91 -2.74 4.18 -11.79
C VAL A 91 -1.78 3.05 -11.38
N ASP A 92 -0.60 3.00 -11.97
CA ASP A 92 0.43 1.99 -11.67
C ASP A 92 1.40 2.43 -10.57
N GLU A 93 1.47 3.74 -10.30
CA GLU A 93 2.31 4.31 -9.25
C GLU A 93 1.80 5.67 -8.78
N MET A 94 2.38 6.16 -7.68
CA MET A 94 2.20 7.52 -7.19
C MET A 94 3.47 8.06 -6.51
N PRO A 95 3.64 9.39 -6.41
CA PRO A 95 4.79 9.96 -5.70
C PRO A 95 4.83 9.50 -4.24
N ARG A 96 6.01 9.06 -3.77
CA ARG A 96 6.21 8.59 -2.39
C ARG A 96 5.86 9.66 -1.36
N ALA A 97 6.12 10.92 -1.69
CA ALA A 97 5.89 12.06 -0.80
C ALA A 97 4.43 12.24 -0.36
N ILE A 98 3.46 11.68 -1.09
CA ILE A 98 2.03 11.73 -0.75
C ILE A 98 1.46 10.35 -0.40
N ALA A 99 2.31 9.33 -0.29
CA ALA A 99 1.89 7.95 -0.16
C ALA A 99 1.84 7.52 1.31
N PHE A 100 0.68 7.09 1.79
CA PHE A 100 0.54 6.59 3.16
C PHE A 100 1.45 5.40 3.48
N CYS A 101 1.78 4.53 2.50
CA CYS A 101 2.64 3.39 2.77
C CYS A 101 4.07 3.82 3.13
N ASP A 102 4.53 5.04 2.78
CA ASP A 102 5.81 5.55 3.27
C ASP A 102 5.85 5.67 4.80
N HIS A 103 4.70 6.01 5.41
CA HIS A 103 4.58 6.02 6.86
C HIS A 103 4.52 4.61 7.43
N ALA A 104 3.79 3.70 6.77
CA ALA A 104 3.63 2.33 7.22
C ALA A 104 4.98 1.57 7.27
N ILE A 105 5.82 1.69 6.23
CA ILE A 105 7.09 0.93 6.16
C ILE A 105 8.13 1.33 7.22
N ARG A 106 7.92 2.44 7.94
CA ARG A 106 8.83 2.92 9.00
C ARG A 106 8.59 2.19 10.33
N GLY A 107 7.49 1.45 10.46
CA GLY A 107 7.14 0.66 11.62
C GLY A 107 6.92 -0.81 11.27
N THR A 108 6.71 -1.64 12.30
CA THR A 108 6.37 -3.06 12.18
C THR A 108 4.89 -3.35 12.41
N ASP A 109 4.16 -2.36 12.94
CA ASP A 109 2.74 -2.48 13.24
C ASP A 109 1.87 -2.08 12.03
N ILE A 110 0.59 -2.42 12.10
CA ILE A 110 -0.41 -2.02 11.11
C ILE A 110 -0.69 -0.52 11.26
N LEU A 111 -0.64 0.21 10.14
CA LEU A 111 -1.12 1.59 10.07
C LEU A 111 -2.59 1.60 9.66
N VAL A 112 -3.44 2.22 10.49
CA VAL A 112 -4.87 2.46 10.20
C VAL A 112 -5.10 3.96 10.15
N VAL A 113 -5.58 4.45 9.01
CA VAL A 113 -5.96 5.86 8.83
C VAL A 113 -7.48 5.92 8.70
N ASN A 114 -8.16 6.44 9.72
CA ASN A 114 -9.63 6.51 9.75
C ASN A 114 -10.21 7.59 8.81
N ASP A 115 -9.47 8.68 8.60
CA ASP A 115 -9.87 9.74 7.66
C ASP A 115 -8.63 10.31 6.95
N PRO A 116 -8.41 9.96 5.67
CA PRO A 116 -7.26 10.44 4.91
C PRO A 116 -7.36 11.92 4.51
N THR A 117 -8.56 12.52 4.53
CA THR A 117 -8.75 13.94 4.18
C THR A 117 -8.31 14.89 5.30
N SER A 118 -8.33 14.41 6.54
CA SER A 118 -7.84 15.14 7.71
C SER A 118 -6.30 15.23 7.78
N ALA A 119 -5.59 14.41 7.00
CA ALA A 119 -4.14 14.26 7.03
C ALA A 119 -3.38 15.10 5.98
N LEU A 120 -4.07 15.77 5.06
CA LEU A 120 -3.45 16.69 4.10
C LEU A 120 -3.42 18.11 4.67
N PRO A 121 -2.28 18.83 4.67
CA PRO A 121 -2.28 20.26 4.99
C PRO A 121 -3.15 20.99 3.96
N ARG A 122 -4.07 21.84 4.44
CA ARG A 122 -4.86 22.74 3.59
C ARG A 122 -3.98 23.74 2.87
#